data_AF-A0A7S1KEN6-F1
#
_entry.id   AF-A0A7S1KEN6-F1
#
_cell.length_a   1.000
_cell.length_b   1.000
_cell.length_c   1.000
_cell.angle_alpha   90.00
_cell.angle_beta   90.00
_cell.angle_gamma   90.00
#
_symmetry.space_group_name_H-M   'P 1'
#
loop_
_entity.id
_entity.type
_entity.pdbx_description
1 polymer ?
#
loop_
_entity_poly.entity_id
_entity_poly.type
_entity_poly.pdbx_seq_one_letter_code
_entity_poly.pdbx_strand_id
1 'polypeptide(L)'
;SNRQVGTQTCSQCPDDAGSDEGSAACYCRLGYEKRGDEPCEPCTEGSVGERKGGTDGSRRTWICRDCLPGVNCSVPVNYKASVVPGFFQLTVELQSDASSHATREVTTYGEGLTRLPIVMQCPVKSACQGTNETTGLNICSEGHEGFVCNRCKATFSRQTP
;
A
#
# COMPACT_ATOMS: atom_id res chain seq x y z
N SER A 1 -11.35 -10.26 -13.52
CA SER A 1 -12.26 -11.22 -14.18
C SER A 1 -11.53 -12.56 -14.25
N ASN A 2 -12.11 -13.61 -13.69
CA ASN A 2 -11.51 -14.94 -13.58
C ASN A 2 -11.87 -15.81 -14.78
N ARG A 3 -10.97 -16.67 -15.24
CA ARG A 3 -11.22 -17.64 -16.31
C ARG A 3 -12.27 -18.68 -15.87
N GLN A 4 -13.28 -18.91 -16.70
CA GLN A 4 -14.20 -20.02 -16.49
C GLN A 4 -13.51 -21.35 -16.84
N VAL A 5 -13.51 -22.28 -15.88
CA VAL A 5 -12.86 -23.60 -16.03
C VAL A 5 -13.38 -24.31 -17.28
N GLY A 6 -12.47 -24.77 -18.15
CA GLY A 6 -12.82 -25.48 -19.38
C GLY A 6 -13.22 -24.58 -20.56
N THR A 7 -13.11 -23.25 -20.43
CA THR A 7 -13.50 -22.29 -21.48
C THR A 7 -12.40 -21.24 -21.74
N GLN A 8 -12.60 -20.42 -22.78
CA GLN A 8 -11.84 -19.19 -23.05
C GLN A 8 -12.54 -17.92 -22.53
N THR A 9 -13.66 -18.07 -21.81
CA THR A 9 -14.43 -16.95 -21.28
C THR A 9 -14.02 -16.63 -19.85
N CYS A 10 -14.21 -15.37 -19.43
CA CYS A 10 -13.93 -14.94 -18.08
C CYS A 10 -15.22 -14.47 -17.38
N SER A 11 -15.45 -14.89 -16.14
CA SER A 11 -16.48 -14.34 -15.26
C SER A 11 -15.93 -13.12 -14.52
N GLN A 12 -16.79 -12.14 -14.23
CA GLN A 12 -16.37 -10.99 -13.44
C GLN A 12 -16.25 -11.39 -11.97
N CYS A 13 -15.18 -10.95 -11.31
CA CYS A 13 -15.08 -11.07 -9.86
C CYS A 13 -15.97 -10.01 -9.20
N PRO A 14 -16.46 -10.25 -7.98
CA PRO A 14 -17.07 -9.21 -7.14
C PRO A 14 -16.19 -7.94 -7.07
N ASP A 15 -16.78 -6.77 -6.87
CA ASP A 15 -16.09 -5.47 -6.95
C ASP A 15 -14.95 -5.32 -5.92
N ASP A 16 -15.12 -5.95 -4.76
CA ASP A 16 -14.23 -6.12 -3.61
C ASP A 16 -13.15 -7.20 -3.82
N ALA A 17 -13.24 -7.95 -4.93
CA ALA A 17 -12.32 -9.01 -5.29
C ALA A 17 -11.50 -8.70 -6.56
N GLY A 18 -10.35 -9.34 -6.66
CA GLY A 18 -9.46 -9.32 -7.81
C GLY A 18 -9.21 -10.73 -8.33
N SER A 19 -8.68 -10.83 -9.54
CA SER A 19 -8.16 -12.08 -10.08
C SER A 19 -6.91 -11.79 -10.87
N ASP A 20 -5.89 -12.61 -10.69
CA ASP A 20 -4.72 -12.56 -11.56
C ASP A 20 -5.13 -13.00 -12.98
N GLU A 21 -4.41 -12.53 -13.97
CA GLU A 21 -4.68 -12.85 -15.37
C GLU A 21 -4.65 -14.38 -15.58
N GLY A 22 -5.68 -14.92 -16.22
CA GLY A 22 -5.83 -16.37 -16.44
C GLY A 22 -6.24 -17.22 -15.23
N SER A 23 -6.38 -16.63 -14.04
CA SER A 23 -6.83 -17.34 -12.83
C SER A 23 -8.33 -17.67 -12.89
N ALA A 24 -8.72 -18.88 -12.49
CA ALA A 24 -10.13 -19.28 -12.35
C ALA A 24 -10.77 -18.89 -11.01
N ALA A 25 -10.01 -18.40 -10.02
CA ALA A 25 -10.59 -17.93 -8.75
C ALA A 25 -10.28 -16.46 -8.47
N CYS A 26 -11.22 -15.84 -7.75
CA CYS A 26 -11.10 -14.49 -7.22
C CYS A 26 -10.47 -14.51 -5.82
N TYR A 27 -9.79 -13.43 -5.45
CA TYR A 27 -9.23 -13.19 -4.11
C TYR A 27 -9.66 -11.81 -3.61
N CYS A 28 -9.75 -11.62 -2.29
CA CYS A 28 -10.07 -10.32 -1.71
C CYS A 28 -8.96 -9.32 -1.99
N ARG A 29 -9.31 -8.07 -2.33
CA ARG A 29 -8.30 -7.02 -2.53
C ARG A 29 -7.65 -6.62 -1.20
N LEU A 30 -6.56 -5.87 -1.27
CA LEU A 30 -5.94 -5.32 -0.07
C LEU A 30 -6.94 -4.47 0.71
N GLY A 31 -6.99 -4.69 2.02
CA GLY A 31 -7.94 -4.03 2.93
C GLY A 31 -9.29 -4.71 2.99
N TYR A 32 -9.42 -5.90 2.37
CA TYR A 32 -10.59 -6.77 2.52
C TYR A 32 -10.15 -8.17 2.96
N GLU A 33 -10.92 -8.81 3.84
CA GLU A 33 -10.70 -10.17 4.32
C GLU A 33 -11.88 -11.09 3.99
N LYS A 34 -11.59 -12.38 3.75
CA LYS A 34 -12.64 -13.39 3.58
C LYS A 34 -12.83 -14.14 4.88
N ARG A 35 -14.04 -14.13 5.45
CA ARG A 35 -14.41 -15.00 6.58
C ARG A 35 -15.22 -16.19 6.08
N GLY A 36 -14.57 -17.35 5.95
CA GLY A 36 -15.21 -18.57 5.46
C GLY A 36 -15.61 -18.49 3.99
N ASP A 37 -16.87 -18.82 3.68
CA ASP A 37 -17.43 -18.78 2.32
C ASP A 37 -18.14 -17.47 1.96
N GLU A 38 -18.13 -16.50 2.87
CA GLU A 38 -18.75 -15.19 2.67
C GLU A 38 -17.96 -14.30 1.69
N PRO A 39 -18.61 -13.26 1.11
CA PRO A 39 -17.94 -12.22 0.32
C PRO A 39 -16.82 -11.51 1.10
N CYS A 40 -15.97 -10.73 0.40
CA CYS A 40 -14.86 -10.06 1.07
C CYS A 40 -15.38 -8.87 1.88
N GLU A 41 -15.06 -8.85 3.17
CA GLU A 41 -15.45 -7.75 4.05
C GLU A 41 -14.30 -6.75 4.17
N PRO A 42 -14.57 -5.42 4.14
CA PRO A 42 -13.54 -4.43 4.35
C PRO A 42 -13.00 -4.50 5.79
N CYS A 43 -11.72 -4.19 5.96
CA CYS A 43 -11.16 -3.96 7.29
C CYS A 43 -11.90 -2.81 7.96
N THR A 44 -12.19 -2.97 9.24
CA THR A 44 -12.87 -1.94 10.05
C THR A 44 -11.91 -0.82 10.43
N GLU A 45 -12.47 0.28 10.93
CA GLU A 45 -11.69 1.35 11.57
C GLU A 45 -10.76 0.77 12.64
N GLY A 46 -9.54 1.29 12.70
CA GLY A 46 -8.51 0.76 13.61
C GLY A 46 -7.80 -0.48 13.09
N SER A 47 -7.96 -0.85 11.81
CA SER A 47 -7.25 -1.99 11.20
C SER A 47 -6.54 -1.67 9.89
N VAL A 48 -5.51 -2.47 9.58
CA VAL A 48 -4.71 -2.44 8.34
C VAL A 48 -4.68 -3.81 7.68
N GLY A 49 -4.79 -3.86 6.35
CA GLY A 49 -4.68 -5.12 5.61
C GLY A 49 -3.23 -5.61 5.51
N GLU A 50 -2.94 -6.84 5.95
CA GLU A 50 -1.63 -7.49 5.79
C GLU A 50 -1.64 -8.45 4.60
N ARG A 51 -0.58 -8.42 3.77
CA ARG A 51 -0.33 -9.47 2.76
C ARG A 51 0.09 -10.78 3.44
N LYS A 52 -0.75 -11.82 3.35
CA LYS A 52 -0.36 -13.19 3.67
C LYS A 52 -0.05 -13.95 2.37
N GLY A 53 1.22 -14.36 2.24
CA GLY A 53 1.61 -15.32 1.21
C GLY A 53 1.15 -16.71 1.61
N GLY A 54 0.49 -17.44 0.72
CA GLY A 54 0.24 -18.86 0.92
C GLY A 54 1.55 -19.65 0.80
N THR A 55 1.80 -20.55 1.74
CA THR A 55 2.99 -21.41 1.79
C THR A 55 3.05 -22.46 0.66
N ASP A 56 1.98 -22.59 -0.13
CA ASP A 56 1.76 -23.76 -1.00
C ASP A 56 1.34 -23.38 -2.43
N GLY A 57 1.79 -22.22 -2.93
CA GLY A 57 1.30 -21.68 -4.21
C GLY A 57 -0.16 -21.19 -4.14
N SER A 58 -0.76 -21.20 -2.95
CA SER A 58 -2.03 -20.56 -2.63
C SER A 58 -1.87 -19.03 -2.69
N ARG A 59 -2.77 -18.42 -3.47
CA ARG A 59 -2.74 -17.00 -3.90
C ARG A 59 -2.75 -16.03 -2.71
N ARG A 60 -2.25 -14.81 -2.95
CA ARG A 60 -2.15 -13.72 -1.94
C ARG A 60 -3.50 -13.53 -1.24
N THR A 61 -3.56 -13.91 0.03
CA THR A 61 -4.71 -13.65 0.90
C THR A 61 -4.37 -12.47 1.79
N TRP A 62 -5.40 -11.76 2.24
CA TRP A 62 -5.24 -10.60 3.10
C TRP A 62 -6.03 -10.81 4.38
N ILE A 63 -5.46 -10.32 5.47
CA ILE A 63 -6.10 -10.35 6.79
C ILE A 63 -6.08 -8.94 7.36
N CYS A 64 -7.10 -8.59 8.12
CA CYS A 64 -7.09 -7.35 8.87
C CYS A 64 -6.28 -7.53 10.16
N ARG A 65 -5.39 -6.58 10.43
CA ARG A 65 -4.61 -6.51 11.68
C ARG A 65 -4.87 -5.20 12.38
N ASP A 66 -4.66 -5.20 13.69
CA ASP A 66 -4.69 -3.98 14.50
C ASP A 66 -3.80 -2.89 13.92
N CYS A 67 -4.27 -1.65 14.01
CA CYS A 67 -3.57 -0.49 13.49
C CYS A 67 -2.17 -0.35 14.11
N LEU A 68 -1.19 -0.12 13.25
CA LEU A 68 0.18 0.13 13.69
C LEU A 68 0.34 1.58 14.18
N PRO A 69 1.20 1.83 15.19
CA PRO A 69 1.51 3.19 15.61
C PRO A 69 1.96 4.08 14.45
N GLY A 70 1.40 5.28 14.39
CA GLY A 70 1.72 6.25 13.35
C GLY A 70 0.93 6.09 12.03
N VAL A 71 0.25 4.96 11.81
CA VAL A 71 -0.69 4.79 10.69
C VAL A 71 -2.02 5.49 11.02
N ASN A 72 -2.60 6.17 10.06
CA ASN A 72 -3.95 6.71 10.16
C ASN A 72 -4.96 5.64 9.71
N CYS A 73 -5.56 4.93 10.68
CA CYS A 73 -6.59 3.93 10.44
C CYS A 73 -8.02 4.43 10.76
N SER A 74 -8.24 5.75 10.74
CA SER A 74 -9.59 6.34 10.85
C SER A 74 -10.48 5.95 9.65
N VAL A 75 -9.86 5.48 8.58
CA VAL A 75 -10.49 4.86 7.40
C VAL A 75 -9.80 3.52 7.09
N PRO A 76 -10.48 2.57 6.44
CA PRO A 76 -9.87 1.30 6.05
C PRO A 76 -8.59 1.50 5.25
N VAL A 77 -7.48 0.96 5.77
CA VAL A 77 -6.16 1.13 5.15
C VAL A 77 -6.00 0.14 4.00
N ASN A 78 -6.19 0.65 2.78
CA ASN A 78 -5.95 -0.05 1.51
C ASN A 78 -4.52 0.22 0.99
N TYR A 79 -4.27 0.09 -0.31
CA TYR A 79 -2.96 0.33 -0.96
C TYR A 79 -2.30 1.68 -0.61
N LYS A 80 -3.08 2.70 -0.26
CA LYS A 80 -2.58 4.04 0.07
C LYS A 80 -2.68 4.27 1.57
N ALA A 81 -1.84 3.55 2.32
CA ALA A 81 -1.74 3.80 3.74
C ALA A 81 -1.42 5.27 4.00
N SER A 82 -2.13 5.85 4.96
CA SER A 82 -1.89 7.22 5.41
C SER A 82 -1.23 7.19 6.77
N VAL A 83 -0.46 8.21 7.11
CA VAL A 83 0.19 8.35 8.42
C VAL A 83 -0.27 9.62 9.12
N VAL A 84 -0.30 9.59 10.45
CA VAL A 84 -0.64 10.77 11.24
C VAL A 84 0.54 11.76 11.29
N PRO A 85 0.30 13.07 11.54
CA PRO A 85 1.37 14.05 11.69
C PRO A 85 2.42 13.63 12.74
N GLY A 86 3.68 14.00 12.50
CA GLY A 86 4.82 13.57 13.29
C GLY A 86 5.39 12.19 12.92
N PHE A 87 4.82 11.53 11.90
CA PHE A 87 5.32 10.29 11.31
C PHE A 87 5.45 10.42 9.79
N PHE A 88 6.26 9.57 9.19
CA PHE A 88 6.35 9.40 7.73
C PHE A 88 6.45 7.92 7.38
N GLN A 89 6.10 7.55 6.15
CA GLN A 89 6.24 6.19 5.65
C GLN A 89 7.37 6.05 4.64
N LEU A 90 7.90 4.83 4.50
CA LEU A 90 8.91 4.55 3.49
C LEU A 90 8.31 4.54 2.08
N THR A 91 8.86 5.43 1.25
CA THR A 91 8.63 5.54 -0.18
C THR A 91 9.88 5.11 -0.94
N VAL A 92 9.69 4.70 -2.19
CA VAL A 92 10.76 4.35 -3.13
C VAL A 92 10.47 4.97 -4.48
N GLU A 93 11.49 5.13 -5.31
CA GLU A 93 11.33 5.46 -6.72
C GLU A 93 11.41 4.16 -7.53
N LEU A 94 10.37 3.87 -8.30
CA LEU A 94 10.35 2.78 -9.27
C LEU A 94 10.39 3.33 -10.68
N GLN A 95 11.08 2.64 -11.58
CA GLN A 95 11.00 2.94 -13.02
C GLN A 95 9.63 2.49 -13.55
N SER A 96 9.00 3.32 -14.38
CA SER A 96 7.73 2.94 -15.02
C SER A 96 7.98 2.04 -16.23
N ASP A 97 7.23 0.94 -16.32
CA ASP A 97 7.24 0.06 -17.50
C ASP A 97 6.52 0.71 -18.68
N ALA A 98 7.26 1.45 -19.50
CA ALA A 98 7.03 1.65 -20.94
C ALA A 98 7.97 2.73 -21.48
N SER A 99 9.04 2.32 -22.17
CA SER A 99 9.80 3.14 -23.17
C SER A 99 10.34 4.53 -22.76
N SER A 100 10.11 4.95 -21.52
CA SER A 100 10.47 6.25 -20.98
C SER A 100 11.23 6.02 -19.68
N HIS A 101 12.37 6.67 -19.51
CA HIS A 101 13.16 6.64 -18.27
C HIS A 101 12.49 7.40 -17.11
N ALA A 102 11.15 7.43 -17.08
CA ALA A 102 10.41 8.09 -16.04
C ALA A 102 10.43 7.24 -14.76
N THR A 103 10.77 7.88 -13.64
CA THR A 103 10.63 7.30 -12.30
C THR A 103 9.36 7.83 -11.66
N ARG A 104 8.73 6.99 -10.84
CA ARG A 104 7.57 7.35 -10.02
C ARG A 104 7.87 7.05 -8.56
N GLU A 105 7.67 8.05 -7.71
CA GLU A 105 7.70 7.86 -6.26
C GLU A 105 6.41 7.16 -5.80
N VAL A 106 6.56 6.10 -5.01
CA VAL A 106 5.48 5.22 -4.59
C VAL A 106 5.72 4.72 -3.16
N THR A 107 4.66 4.36 -2.44
CA THR A 107 4.79 3.77 -1.10
C THR A 107 5.22 2.31 -1.20
N THR A 108 6.12 1.88 -0.32
CA THR A 108 6.57 0.47 -0.26
C THR A 108 5.42 -0.51 -0.06
N TYR A 109 4.44 -0.12 0.73
CA TYR A 109 3.23 -0.91 0.99
C TYR A 109 2.25 -0.90 -0.19
N GLY A 110 2.05 0.24 -0.86
CA GLY A 110 1.13 0.34 -1.99
C GLY A 110 1.56 -0.52 -3.17
N GLU A 111 2.87 -0.56 -3.47
CA GLU A 111 3.44 -1.42 -4.50
C GLU A 111 3.66 -2.88 -4.04
N GLY A 112 3.43 -3.17 -2.76
CA GLY A 112 3.58 -4.52 -2.22
C GLY A 112 5.00 -5.03 -2.10
N LEU A 113 5.95 -4.11 -1.97
CA LEU A 113 7.31 -4.40 -1.55
C LEU A 113 7.34 -4.80 -0.06
N THR A 114 6.37 -4.33 0.73
CA THR A 114 6.22 -4.70 2.14
C THR A 114 4.83 -5.29 2.43
N ARG A 115 4.76 -6.15 3.46
CA ARG A 115 3.49 -6.77 3.90
C ARG A 115 2.59 -5.82 4.68
N LEU A 116 3.20 -4.88 5.39
CA LEU A 116 2.56 -3.84 6.20
C LEU A 116 3.19 -2.47 5.87
N PRO A 117 2.50 -1.36 6.15
CA PRO A 117 3.09 -0.02 6.10
C PRO A 117 4.31 0.06 7.03
N ILE A 118 5.45 0.51 6.51
CA ILE A 118 6.62 0.83 7.33
C ILE A 118 6.56 2.31 7.65
N VAL A 119 6.22 2.62 8.90
CA VAL A 119 6.07 3.99 9.42
C VAL A 119 7.17 4.27 10.41
N MET A 120 7.78 5.45 10.31
CA MET A 120 8.84 5.91 11.20
C MET A 120 8.44 7.22 11.86
N GLN A 121 8.83 7.38 13.12
CA GLN A 121 8.65 8.63 13.83
C GLN A 121 9.57 9.69 13.22
N CYS A 122 9.00 10.88 12.97
CA CYS A 122 9.74 11.99 12.40
C CYS A 122 10.75 12.54 13.42
N PRO A 123 12.05 12.62 13.08
CA PRO A 123 13.06 13.21 13.96
C PRO A 123 12.74 14.66 14.33
N VAL A 124 12.15 15.40 13.39
CA VAL A 124 11.66 16.77 13.59
C VAL A 124 10.14 16.74 13.40
N LYS A 125 9.36 16.64 14.49
CA LYS A 125 7.91 16.42 14.40
C LYS A 125 7.17 17.38 13.47
N SER A 126 7.55 18.66 13.45
CA SER A 126 6.94 19.68 12.58
C SER A 126 7.23 19.48 11.09
N ALA A 127 8.25 18.68 10.75
CA ALA A 127 8.62 18.41 9.38
C ALA A 127 7.69 17.42 8.67
N CYS A 128 7.07 16.50 9.41
CA CYS A 128 6.20 15.48 8.86
C CYS A 128 4.74 15.82 9.12
N GLN A 129 4.03 16.22 8.07
CA GLN A 129 2.65 16.72 8.14
C GLN A 129 1.60 15.65 7.83
N GLY A 130 2.01 14.37 7.80
CA GLY A 130 1.18 13.24 7.38
C GLY A 130 1.43 12.89 5.92
N THR A 131 0.39 12.45 5.23
CA THR A 131 0.47 11.97 3.84
C THR A 131 -0.67 12.50 2.98
N ASN A 132 -0.42 12.58 1.68
CA ASN A 132 -1.45 12.89 0.71
C ASN A 132 -2.40 11.69 0.55
N GLU A 133 -3.69 11.89 0.76
CA GLU A 133 -4.70 10.82 0.72
C GLU A 133 -4.81 10.15 -0.67
N THR A 134 -4.53 10.92 -1.72
CA THR A 134 -4.63 10.45 -3.11
C THR A 134 -3.42 9.64 -3.54
N THR A 135 -2.21 9.95 -3.07
CA THR A 135 -0.97 9.26 -3.52
C THR A 135 -0.36 8.37 -2.45
N GLY A 136 -0.70 8.58 -1.17
CA GLY A 136 -0.03 7.98 -0.02
C GLY A 136 1.36 8.57 0.25
N LEU A 137 1.84 9.54 -0.51
CA LEU A 137 3.18 10.10 -0.32
C LEU A 137 3.24 11.06 0.86
N ASN A 138 4.39 11.13 1.53
CA ASN A 138 4.60 11.99 2.69
C ASN A 138 4.42 13.47 2.31
N ILE A 139 3.81 14.24 3.21
CA ILE A 139 3.74 15.70 3.11
C ILE A 139 4.79 16.26 4.06
N CYS A 140 5.76 16.97 3.49
CA CYS A 140 6.90 17.52 4.21
C CYS A 140 6.77 19.03 4.30
N SER A 141 7.16 19.60 5.45
CA SER A 141 7.40 21.04 5.50
C SER A 141 8.55 21.39 4.58
N GLU A 142 8.50 22.58 3.98
CA GLU A 142 9.55 23.10 3.12
C GLU A 142 10.94 23.03 3.79
N GLY A 143 11.94 22.57 3.03
CA GLY A 143 13.33 22.48 3.49
C GLY A 143 13.63 21.24 4.34
N HIS A 144 12.64 20.39 4.61
CA HIS A 144 12.80 19.16 5.40
C HIS A 144 12.54 17.89 4.58
N GLU A 145 12.45 18.02 3.26
CA GLU A 145 12.59 16.91 2.33
C GLU A 145 13.94 16.19 2.54
N GLY A 146 14.04 14.93 2.11
CA GLY A 146 15.19 14.06 2.32
C GLY A 146 15.02 13.15 3.55
N PHE A 147 16.07 12.97 4.35
CA PHE A 147 16.08 11.98 5.45
C PHE A 147 15.07 12.26 6.57
N VAL A 148 14.69 13.52 6.78
CA VAL A 148 13.83 13.91 7.90
C VAL A 148 12.37 13.50 7.67
N CYS A 149 11.88 13.63 6.42
CA CYS A 149 10.49 13.36 6.04
C CYS A 149 10.35 12.30 4.91
N ASN A 150 11.47 11.70 4.51
CA ASN A 150 11.55 10.66 3.49
C ASN A 150 10.80 11.03 2.19
N ARG A 151 11.17 12.18 1.62
CA ARG A 151 10.85 12.54 0.24
C ARG A 151 12.08 13.05 -0.47
N CYS A 152 12.50 12.37 -1.52
CA CYS A 152 13.60 12.82 -2.34
C CYS A 152 13.04 13.81 -3.38
N LYS A 153 13.26 15.11 -3.17
CA LYS A 153 13.06 16.12 -4.22
C LYS A 153 14.40 16.37 -4.90
N ALA A 154 14.39 16.56 -6.23
CA ALA A 154 15.58 17.01 -6.95
C ALA A 154 16.13 18.26 -6.23
N THR A 155 17.44 18.26 -5.94
CA THR A 155 18.23 19.19 -5.09
C THR A 155 18.42 18.85 -3.60
N PHE A 156 17.71 17.86 -3.04
CA PHE A 156 17.88 17.44 -1.63
C PHE A 156 18.73 16.17 -1.45
N SER A 157 19.37 15.67 -2.51
CA SER A 157 20.26 14.51 -2.45
C SER A 157 21.63 14.89 -1.90
N ARG A 158 21.91 14.41 -0.67
CA ARG A 158 23.22 14.27 -0.01
C ARG A 158 24.17 15.47 -0.10
N GLN A 159 24.11 16.31 0.91
CA GLN A 159 25.33 16.66 1.65
C GLN A 159 25.10 16.25 3.11
N THR A 160 25.50 15.02 3.45
CA THR A 160 26.01 14.77 4.80
C THR A 160 27.33 15.54 4.96
N PRO A 161 27.71 15.92 6.21
CA PRO A 161 28.66 17.01 6.52
C PRO A 161 29.97 17.01 5.74
#